data_AF-A0A0F9FUK6-F1
#
_entry.id   AF-A0A0F9FUK6-F1
#
_cell.length_a   1.000
_cell.length_b   1.000
_cell.length_c   1.000
_cell.angle_alpha   90.00
_cell.angle_beta   90.00
_cell.angle_gamma   90.00
#
_symmetry.space_group_name_H-M   'P 1'
#
loop_
_entity.id
_entity.type
_entity.pdbx_description
1 polymer ?
#
loop_
_entity_poly.entity_id
_entity_poly.type
_entity_poly.pdbx_seq_one_letter_code
_entity_poly.pdbx_strand_id
1 'polypeptide(L)'
;MSFIELPGLADTSEPKIVPEGEYDLCIIQAKLNEKDGSVTIMTILDIEGQENAANVFHYIALPGPDDEEDKRKAKLLFAKRFFYQFGIEMDGGIELEQFVGSRALGNLKQDEYEGQLKNVLQVNRLPAEAEDE
;
A
#
# COMPACT_ATOMS: atom_id res chain seq x y z
N MET A 1 -15.88 41.98 -12.61
CA MET A 1 -14.78 41.14 -12.10
C MET A 1 -15.43 39.93 -11.45
N SER A 2 -15.08 38.73 -11.89
CA SER A 2 -15.66 37.50 -11.34
C SER A 2 -14.81 37.07 -10.15
N PHE A 3 -15.40 37.09 -8.95
CA PHE A 3 -14.79 36.55 -7.74
C PHE A 3 -15.17 35.08 -7.61
N ILE A 4 -14.20 34.21 -7.35
CA ILE A 4 -14.43 32.78 -7.15
C ILE A 4 -14.33 32.53 -5.65
N GLU A 5 -15.42 32.08 -5.04
CA GLU A 5 -15.45 31.66 -3.64
C GLU A 5 -14.83 30.27 -3.52
N LEU A 6 -13.76 30.16 -2.73
CA LEU A 6 -13.09 28.91 -2.38
C LEU A 6 -13.19 28.71 -0.86
N PRO A 7 -14.36 28.29 -0.34
CA PRO A 7 -14.53 28.08 1.09
C PRO A 7 -13.54 27.02 1.60
N GLY A 8 -12.90 27.29 2.76
CA GLY A 8 -11.93 26.39 3.39
C GLY A 8 -10.49 26.49 2.85
N LEU A 9 -10.21 27.42 1.91
CA LEU A 9 -8.85 27.61 1.38
C LEU A 9 -7.83 27.99 2.47
N ALA A 10 -8.24 28.79 3.46
CA ALA A 10 -7.37 29.21 4.56
C ALA A 10 -7.16 28.11 5.62
N ASP A 11 -8.09 27.15 5.72
CA ASP A 11 -8.11 26.11 6.76
C ASP A 11 -7.53 24.77 6.26
N THR A 12 -7.20 24.69 4.97
CA THR A 12 -6.57 23.52 4.37
C THR A 12 -5.12 23.42 4.85
N SER A 13 -4.73 22.24 5.31
CA SER A 13 -3.34 21.96 5.71
C SER A 13 -2.82 20.74 4.97
N GLU A 14 -1.49 20.65 4.85
CA GLU A 14 -0.86 19.46 4.27
C GLU A 14 -1.08 18.25 5.20
N PRO A 15 -1.35 17.06 4.63
CA PRO A 15 -1.40 15.83 5.40
C PRO A 15 -0.07 15.58 6.11
N LYS A 16 -0.14 15.09 7.36
CA LYS A 16 1.02 14.90 8.23
C LYS A 16 1.53 13.47 8.16
N ILE A 17 2.86 13.35 8.17
CA ILE A 17 3.52 12.05 8.33
C ILE A 17 3.35 11.60 9.78
N VAL A 18 3.00 10.34 9.98
CA VAL A 18 2.81 9.78 11.33
C VAL A 18 4.13 9.24 11.86
N PRO A 19 4.35 9.18 13.19
CA PRO A 19 5.51 8.50 13.75
C PRO A 19 5.62 7.05 13.30
N GLU A 20 6.83 6.49 13.27
CA GLU A 20 7.00 5.06 13.01
C GLU A 20 6.28 4.21 14.06
N GLY A 21 5.61 3.14 13.64
CA GLY A 21 4.84 2.30 14.54
C GLY A 21 3.80 1.45 13.83
N GLU A 22 3.02 0.73 14.63
CA GLU A 22 1.91 -0.11 14.15
C GLU A 22 0.60 0.68 14.14
N TYR A 23 -0.14 0.59 13.04
CA TYR A 23 -1.40 1.28 12.82
C TYR A 23 -2.42 0.35 12.16
N ASP A 24 -3.70 0.63 12.40
CA ASP A 24 -4.80 0.07 11.62
C ASP A 24 -4.85 0.74 10.24
N LEU A 25 -4.70 -0.06 9.19
CA LEU A 25 -4.68 0.42 7.81
C LEU A 25 -5.87 -0.12 7.05
N CYS A 26 -6.49 0.74 6.24
CA CYS A 26 -7.57 0.38 5.34
C CYS A 26 -7.18 0.73 3.90
N ILE A 27 -7.28 -0.22 2.97
CA ILE A 27 -7.08 0.08 1.55
C ILE A 27 -8.30 0.87 1.04
N ILE A 28 -8.10 2.14 0.70
CA ILE A 28 -9.18 3.01 0.18
C ILE A 28 -9.23 3.03 -1.35
N GLN A 29 -8.13 2.67 -2.01
CA GLN A 29 -8.05 2.59 -3.46
C GLN A 29 -7.05 1.53 -3.88
N ALA A 30 -7.39 0.76 -4.92
CA ALA A 30 -6.47 -0.13 -5.61
C ALA A 30 -6.65 0.04 -7.12
N LYS A 31 -5.56 0.09 -7.87
CA LYS A 31 -5.59 0.14 -9.33
C LYS A 31 -4.43 -0.65 -9.93
N LEU A 32 -4.70 -1.29 -11.06
CA LEU A 32 -3.64 -1.83 -11.90
C LEU A 32 -2.92 -0.65 -12.58
N ASN A 33 -1.60 -0.73 -12.60
CA ASN A 33 -0.74 0.24 -13.27
C ASN A 33 0.30 -0.52 -14.08
N GLU A 34 0.23 -0.35 -15.40
CA GLU A 34 1.16 -0.93 -16.35
C GLU A 34 2.06 0.17 -16.91
N LYS A 35 3.37 -0.01 -16.77
CA LYS A 35 4.37 0.93 -17.27
C LYS A 35 5.56 0.15 -17.83
N ASP A 36 5.93 0.43 -19.07
CA ASP A 36 7.10 -0.17 -19.73
C ASP A 36 7.13 -1.72 -19.65
N GLY A 37 5.97 -2.36 -19.83
CA GLY A 37 5.80 -3.82 -19.73
C GLY A 37 5.84 -4.39 -18.30
N SER A 38 5.99 -3.54 -17.28
CA SER A 38 5.90 -3.92 -15.88
C SER A 38 4.49 -3.66 -15.35
N VAL A 39 3.85 -4.72 -14.87
CA VAL A 39 2.54 -4.64 -14.22
C VAL A 39 2.72 -4.48 -12.72
N THR A 40 2.06 -3.48 -12.15
CA THR A 40 2.06 -3.20 -10.71
C THR A 40 0.63 -2.96 -10.23
N ILE A 41 0.35 -3.26 -8.96
CA ILE A 41 -0.87 -2.83 -8.30
C ILE A 41 -0.50 -1.68 -7.38
N MET A 42 -1.08 -0.51 -7.63
CA MET A 42 -0.95 0.63 -6.72
C MET A 42 -2.12 0.60 -5.75
N THR A 43 -1.81 0.55 -4.46
CA THR A 43 -2.79 0.68 -3.37
C THR A 43 -2.56 1.97 -2.61
N ILE A 44 -3.63 2.64 -2.23
CA ILE A 44 -3.62 3.77 -1.29
C ILE A 44 -4.25 3.28 0.01
N LEU A 45 -3.52 3.44 1.11
CA LEU A 45 -3.95 3.05 2.44
C LEU A 45 -4.25 4.31 3.25
N ASP A 46 -5.41 4.30 3.89
CA ASP A 46 -5.76 5.25 4.95
C ASP A 46 -5.26 4.72 6.31
N ILE A 47 -4.91 5.64 7.20
CA ILE A 47 -4.43 5.33 8.55
C ILE A 47 -5.60 5.58 9.51
N GLU A 48 -6.32 4.52 9.85
CA GLU A 48 -7.55 4.63 10.63
C GLU A 48 -7.26 5.25 12.01
N GLY A 49 -8.09 6.21 12.42
CA GLY A 49 -7.95 6.92 13.71
C GLY A 49 -6.92 8.05 13.73
N GLN A 50 -6.24 8.37 12.62
CA GLN A 50 -5.31 9.51 12.53
C GLN A 50 -5.89 10.63 11.67
N GLU A 51 -6.34 11.72 12.31
CA GLU A 51 -6.85 12.88 11.59
C GLU A 51 -5.73 13.58 10.80
N ASN A 52 -6.01 13.89 9.54
CA ASN A 52 -5.09 14.59 8.64
C ASN A 52 -3.75 13.86 8.43
N ALA A 53 -3.71 12.53 8.53
CA ALA A 53 -2.53 11.76 8.19
C ALA A 53 -2.36 11.63 6.67
N ALA A 54 -1.11 11.63 6.22
CA ALA A 54 -0.79 11.36 4.82
C ALA A 54 -1.04 9.89 4.48
N ASN A 55 -1.87 9.65 3.47
CA ASN A 55 -2.12 8.31 2.95
C ASN A 55 -0.83 7.60 2.55
N VAL A 56 -0.81 6.29 2.72
CA VAL A 56 0.35 5.46 2.38
C VAL A 56 0.16 4.89 0.99
N PHE A 57 1.10 5.22 0.09
CA PHE A 57 1.14 4.62 -1.24
C PHE A 57 2.00 3.36 -1.20
N HIS A 58 1.41 2.23 -1.58
CA HIS A 58 2.12 0.97 -1.69
C HIS A 58 1.98 0.39 -3.10
N TYR A 59 3.09 -0.15 -3.63
CA TYR A 59 3.16 -0.67 -4.98
C TYR A 59 3.57 -2.14 -4.94
N ILE A 60 2.70 -3.00 -5.44
CA ILE A 60 2.91 -4.44 -5.51
C ILE A 60 3.37 -4.77 -6.92
N ALA A 61 4.64 -5.11 -7.08
CA ALA A 61 5.19 -5.50 -8.37
C ALA A 61 4.77 -6.92 -8.73
N LEU A 62 4.08 -7.09 -9.86
CA LEU A 62 3.69 -8.41 -10.37
C LEU A 62 4.80 -8.99 -11.27
N PRO A 63 4.92 -10.33 -11.34
CA PRO A 63 5.89 -10.97 -12.22
C PRO A 63 5.55 -10.71 -13.69
N GLY A 64 6.56 -10.28 -14.45
CA GLY A 64 6.48 -10.12 -15.91
C GLY A 64 6.90 -11.40 -16.64
N PRO A 65 6.63 -11.48 -17.96
CA PRO A 65 7.00 -12.64 -18.78
C PRO A 65 8.52 -12.86 -18.81
N ASP A 66 9.29 -11.78 -18.88
CA ASP A 66 10.76 -11.79 -19.01
C ASP A 66 11.51 -11.82 -17.67
N ASP A 67 10.80 -11.92 -16.53
CA ASP A 67 11.46 -12.05 -15.24
C ASP A 67 12.13 -13.43 -15.10
N GLU A 68 13.42 -13.42 -14.79
CA GLU A 68 14.18 -14.59 -14.35
C GLU A 68 13.53 -15.24 -13.12
N GLU A 69 13.79 -16.53 -12.93
CA GLU A 69 13.11 -17.36 -11.92
C GLU A 69 13.22 -16.77 -10.50
N ASP A 70 14.40 -16.29 -10.10
CA ASP A 70 14.62 -15.71 -8.78
C ASP A 70 13.85 -14.40 -8.57
N LYS A 71 13.85 -13.53 -9.59
CA LYS A 71 13.11 -12.26 -9.55
C LYS A 71 11.59 -12.50 -9.52
N ARG A 72 11.11 -13.48 -10.29
CA ARG A 72 9.73 -13.92 -10.29
C ARG A 72 9.29 -14.43 -8.92
N LYS A 73 10.08 -15.31 -8.30
CA LYS A 73 9.83 -15.84 -6.95
C LYS A 73 9.83 -14.73 -5.90
N ALA A 74 10.76 -13.79 -5.97
CA ALA A 74 10.82 -12.66 -5.04
C ALA A 74 9.55 -11.78 -5.13
N LYS A 75 9.14 -11.39 -6.35
CA LYS A 75 7.92 -10.60 -6.57
C LYS A 75 6.67 -11.31 -6.04
N LEU A 76 6.53 -12.61 -6.37
CA LEU A 76 5.42 -13.43 -5.88
C LEU A 76 5.41 -13.53 -4.34
N LEU A 77 6.57 -13.65 -3.70
CA LEU A 77 6.66 -13.70 -2.24
C LEU A 77 6.22 -12.38 -1.60
N PHE A 78 6.66 -11.23 -2.13
CA PHE A 78 6.24 -9.92 -1.62
C PHE A 78 4.75 -9.67 -1.84
N ALA A 79 4.23 -10.02 -3.02
CA ALA A 79 2.80 -9.95 -3.31
C ALA A 79 2.00 -10.85 -2.35
N LYS A 80 2.41 -12.12 -2.17
CA LYS A 80 1.78 -13.06 -1.23
C LYS A 80 1.76 -12.53 0.20
N ARG A 81 2.84 -11.90 0.68
CA ARG A 81 2.89 -11.28 2.01
C ARG A 81 1.85 -10.18 2.16
N PHE A 82 1.74 -9.30 1.17
CA PHE A 82 0.75 -8.22 1.19
C PHE A 82 -0.67 -8.79 1.17
N PHE A 83 -0.96 -9.69 0.24
CA PHE A 83 -2.28 -10.31 0.12
C PHE A 83 -2.68 -11.03 1.41
N TYR A 84 -1.75 -11.79 2.00
CA TYR A 84 -1.97 -12.44 3.29
C TYR A 84 -2.23 -11.43 4.41
N GLN A 85 -1.44 -10.35 4.50
CA GLN A 85 -1.58 -9.34 5.55
C GLN A 85 -2.95 -8.65 5.51
N PHE A 86 -3.47 -8.36 4.31
CA PHE A 86 -4.77 -7.71 4.11
C PHE A 86 -5.94 -8.69 3.91
N GLY A 87 -5.72 -10.00 4.06
CA GLY A 87 -6.79 -10.99 3.92
C GLY A 87 -7.36 -11.12 2.50
N ILE A 88 -6.57 -10.80 1.47
CA ILE A 88 -6.95 -10.93 0.07
C ILE A 88 -6.84 -12.39 -0.37
N GLU A 89 -7.89 -12.93 -0.99
CA GLU A 89 -7.92 -14.32 -1.44
C GLU A 89 -7.06 -14.51 -2.70
N MET A 90 -6.39 -15.67 -2.79
CA MET A 90 -5.38 -15.98 -3.81
C MET A 90 -5.70 -17.30 -4.56
N ASP A 91 -6.95 -17.50 -5.00
CA ASP A 91 -7.39 -18.74 -5.68
C ASP A 91 -6.92 -18.79 -7.15
N GLY A 92 -5.62 -19.04 -7.35
CA GLY A 92 -4.99 -19.06 -8.69
C GLY A 92 -4.84 -17.68 -9.35
N GLY A 93 -5.27 -16.62 -8.67
CA GLY A 93 -5.23 -15.22 -9.11
C GLY A 93 -5.64 -14.28 -7.98
N ILE A 94 -5.91 -13.02 -8.32
CA ILE A 94 -6.42 -12.00 -7.40
C ILE A 94 -7.50 -11.17 -8.09
N GLU A 95 -8.46 -10.69 -7.33
CA GLU A 95 -9.49 -9.77 -7.82
C GLU A 95 -9.29 -8.39 -7.18
N LEU A 96 -9.13 -7.35 -8.01
CA LEU A 96 -8.85 -6.00 -7.51
C LEU A 96 -9.97 -5.42 -6.63
N GLU A 97 -11.21 -5.90 -6.81
CA GLU A 97 -12.37 -5.47 -6.03
C GLU A 97 -12.25 -5.85 -4.55
N GLN A 98 -11.53 -6.94 -4.23
CA GLN A 98 -11.30 -7.38 -2.85
C GLN A 98 -10.38 -6.43 -2.07
N PHE A 99 -9.60 -5.59 -2.76
CA PHE A 99 -8.62 -4.73 -2.10
C PHE A 99 -9.33 -3.61 -1.34
N VAL A 100 -10.28 -2.91 -1.96
CA VAL A 100 -10.89 -1.73 -1.35
C VAL A 100 -11.74 -2.15 -0.15
N GLY A 101 -11.46 -1.57 1.01
CA GLY A 101 -12.11 -1.89 2.29
C GLY A 101 -11.43 -3.00 3.09
N SER A 102 -10.42 -3.68 2.53
CA SER A 102 -9.60 -4.64 3.27
C SER A 102 -8.73 -3.93 4.30
N ARG A 103 -8.66 -4.52 5.50
CA ARG A 103 -8.02 -3.93 6.68
C ARG A 103 -6.93 -4.85 7.24
N ALA A 104 -5.88 -4.25 7.75
CA ALA A 104 -4.80 -4.95 8.43
C ALA A 104 -4.08 -4.05 9.41
N LEU A 105 -3.50 -4.65 10.46
CA LEU A 105 -2.44 -4.01 11.22
C LEU A 105 -1.18 -3.97 10.35
N GLY A 106 -0.58 -2.78 10.24
CA GLY A 106 0.62 -2.56 9.46
C GLY A 106 1.64 -1.68 10.17
N ASN A 107 2.91 -2.04 10.04
CA ASN A 107 4.00 -1.22 10.55
C ASN A 107 4.34 -0.14 9.51
N LEU A 108 4.25 1.12 9.90
CA LEU A 108 4.64 2.26 9.07
C LEU A 108 6.02 2.75 9.46
N LYS A 109 6.81 3.07 8.44
CA LYS A 109 8.11 3.73 8.56
C LYS A 109 8.11 5.07 7.87
N GLN A 110 8.97 5.95 8.33
CA GLN A 110 9.23 7.21 7.65
C GLN A 110 10.35 6.98 6.64
N ASP A 111 10.10 7.39 5.40
CA ASP A 111 11.10 7.37 4.33
C ASP A 111 11.20 8.78 3.74
N GLU A 112 12.39 9.15 3.28
CA GLU A 112 12.63 10.45 2.63
C GLU A 112 12.99 10.20 1.17
N TYR A 113 12.18 10.76 0.26
CA TYR A 113 12.43 10.69 -1.16
C TYR A 113 12.40 12.09 -1.75
N GLU A 114 13.48 12.50 -2.42
CA GLU A 114 13.63 13.84 -3.01
C GLU A 114 13.35 15.00 -2.02
N GLY A 115 13.70 14.82 -0.74
CA GLY A 115 13.48 15.83 0.31
C GLY A 115 12.06 15.84 0.89
N GLN A 116 11.19 14.92 0.47
CA GLN A 116 9.85 14.76 1.00
C GLN A 116 9.75 13.52 1.88
N LEU A 117 9.38 13.74 3.14
CA LEU A 117 9.09 12.66 4.07
C LEU A 117 7.75 12.01 3.71
N LYS A 118 7.67 10.69 3.73
CA LYS A 118 6.45 9.92 3.44
C LYS A 118 6.30 8.74 4.39
N ASN A 119 5.06 8.34 4.63
CA ASN A 119 4.75 7.08 5.28
C ASN A 119 4.97 5.94 4.28
N VAL A 120 5.64 4.88 4.70
CA VAL A 120 5.85 3.66 3.90
C VAL A 120 5.42 2.44 4.71
N LEU A 121 4.59 1.60 4.10
CA LEU A 121 4.20 0.32 4.68
C LEU A 121 5.37 -0.66 4.66
N GLN A 122 5.75 -1.15 5.83
CA GLN A 122 6.57 -2.35 5.95
C GLN A 122 5.65 -3.58 5.99
N VAL A 123 5.63 -4.31 4.88
CA VAL A 123 4.83 -5.55 4.76
C VAL A 123 5.40 -6.62 5.69
N ASN A 124 4.52 -7.26 6.45
CA ASN A 124 4.89 -8.31 7.40
C ASN A 124 5.44 -9.54 6.68
N ARG A 125 6.32 -10.28 7.36
CA ARG A 125 6.69 -11.61 6.90
C ARG A 125 5.47 -12.53 7.03
N LEU A 126 5.36 -13.51 6.14
CA LEU A 126 4.43 -14.61 6.36
C LEU A 126 4.78 -15.26 7.71
N PRO A 127 3.79 -15.75 8.47
CA PRO A 127 4.10 -16.63 9.57
C PRO A 127 5.01 -17.74 9.04
N ALA A 128 6.08 -18.05 9.77
CA ALA A 128 6.78 -19.31 9.50
C ALA A 128 5.70 -20.39 9.59
N GLU A 129 5.66 -21.30 8.61
CA GLU A 129 4.92 -22.55 8.79
C GLU A 129 5.36 -23.04 10.18
N ALA A 130 4.42 -23.09 11.12
CA ALA A 130 4.69 -23.73 12.39
C ALA A 130 5.19 -25.11 11.97
N GLU A 131 6.45 -25.40 12.25
CA GLU A 131 6.97 -26.76 12.13
C GLU A 131 6.06 -27.57 13.05
N ASP A 132 5.08 -28.24 12.46
CA ASP A 132 4.26 -29.24 13.13
C ASP A 132 5.25 -30.32 13.57
N GLU A 133 5.68 -30.26 14.83
CA GLU A 133 6.39 -31.34 15.53
C GLU A 133 5.51 -32.60 15.65
#